data_AF-A0A942GRI4-F1
#
_entry.id   AF-A0A942GRI4-F1
#
_cell.length_a   1.000
_cell.length_b   1.000
_cell.length_c   1.000
_cell.angle_alpha   90.00
_cell.angle_beta   90.00
_cell.angle_gamma   90.00
#
_symmetry.space_group_name_H-M   'P 1'
#
loop_
_entity.id
_entity.type
_entity.pdbx_description
1 polymer ?
#
loop_
_entity_poly.entity_id
_entity_poly.type
_entity_poly.pdbx_seq_one_letter_code
_entity_poly.pdbx_strand_id
1 'polypeptide(L)'
;MARRIYNLAILITITMIVLSCNRNAYPPLYLQCKPPCWDGIIPGETNSAHVLEILESNKEVDQTTVEQSYASHLLFKDIISWKFTNGGEGIAFFEDDILMELDFRKANYSLENLITEFGNPEYVILTPYWGSEINLWLTFREKGILLNYVKKMKSETVVKIDPDDQVTNVTYFYSGVEQKILEYITHSSRKFYGKQINQLLQQWNGYGEVDIR
;
A
#
# COMPACT_ATOMS: atom_id res chain seq x y z
N MET A 1 17.77 47.29 -27.55
CA MET A 1 18.22 46.59 -26.33
C MET A 1 17.05 45.94 -25.57
N ALA A 2 15.92 46.64 -25.37
CA ALA A 2 14.74 46.13 -24.66
C ALA A 2 14.14 44.80 -25.18
N ARG A 3 14.14 44.57 -26.51
CA ARG A 3 13.56 43.35 -27.12
C ARG A 3 14.34 42.05 -26.80
N ARG A 4 15.64 42.14 -26.51
CA ARG A 4 16.45 40.98 -26.10
C ARG A 4 16.23 40.61 -24.63
N ILE A 5 15.94 41.61 -23.79
CA ILE A 5 15.66 41.41 -22.36
C ILE A 5 14.29 40.72 -22.19
N TYR A 6 13.30 41.10 -23.00
CA TYR A 6 11.96 40.50 -22.96
C TYR A 6 11.95 39.02 -23.35
N ASN A 7 12.70 38.64 -24.39
CA ASN A 7 12.82 37.23 -24.81
C ASN A 7 13.55 36.36 -23.77
N LEU A 8 14.51 36.92 -23.03
CA LEU A 8 15.22 36.19 -21.97
C LEU A 8 14.30 35.96 -20.76
N ALA A 9 13.48 36.94 -20.39
CA ALA A 9 12.53 36.84 -19.28
C ALA A 9 11.43 35.78 -19.54
N ILE A 10 10.94 35.66 -20.78
CA ILE A 10 9.98 34.63 -21.19
C ILE A 10 10.61 33.23 -21.12
N LEU A 11 11.88 33.09 -21.52
CA LEU A 11 12.57 31.79 -21.45
C LEU A 11 12.76 31.33 -19.99
N ILE A 12 13.06 32.26 -19.08
CA ILE A 12 13.25 31.97 -17.63
C ILE A 12 11.92 31.62 -16.95
N THR A 13 10.81 32.25 -17.36
CA THR A 13 9.49 31.92 -16.80
C THR A 13 8.98 30.57 -17.28
N ILE A 14 9.24 30.20 -18.54
CA ILE A 14 8.88 28.86 -19.04
C ILE A 14 9.70 27.77 -18.33
N THR A 15 11.00 27.98 -18.07
CA THR A 15 11.82 26.98 -17.35
C THR A 15 11.44 26.80 -15.89
N MET A 16 10.95 27.85 -15.20
CA MET A 16 10.44 27.72 -13.82
C MET A 16 9.14 26.89 -13.75
N ILE A 17 8.28 26.96 -14.76
CA ILE A 17 7.02 26.19 -14.77
C ILE A 17 7.28 24.70 -14.97
N VAL A 18 8.30 24.31 -15.74
CA VAL A 18 8.65 22.88 -15.94
C VAL A 18 9.34 22.24 -14.73
N LEU A 19 9.87 23.04 -13.81
CA LEU A 19 10.46 22.55 -12.55
C LEU A 19 9.43 22.37 -11.43
N SER A 20 8.21 22.91 -11.60
CA SER A 20 7.06 22.61 -10.76
C SER A 20 6.39 21.30 -11.19
N CYS A 21 7.17 20.29 -11.58
CA CYS A 21 6.70 18.93 -11.59
C CYS A 21 6.29 18.59 -10.16
N ASN A 22 4.99 18.45 -9.95
CA ASN A 22 4.38 17.89 -8.75
C ASN A 22 5.10 16.57 -8.46
N ARG A 23 6.09 16.59 -7.56
CA ARG A 23 6.61 15.36 -6.99
C ARG A 23 5.50 14.86 -6.10
N ASN A 24 4.63 14.05 -6.67
CA ASN A 24 3.81 13.16 -5.87
C ASN A 24 4.80 12.40 -5.00
N ALA A 25 4.75 12.70 -3.72
CA ALA A 25 5.73 12.24 -2.77
C ALA A 25 5.15 11.00 -2.11
N TYR A 26 5.86 9.90 -2.31
CA TYR A 26 5.40 8.55 -2.00
C TYR A 26 6.18 8.01 -0.81
N PRO A 27 5.56 7.19 0.06
CA PRO A 27 6.24 6.41 1.07
C PRO A 27 7.41 5.68 0.42
N PRO A 28 8.65 5.87 0.89
CA PRO A 28 9.80 5.18 0.33
C PRO A 28 9.73 3.70 0.69
N LEU A 29 9.14 2.89 -0.18
CA LEU A 29 8.97 1.44 0.05
C LEU A 29 10.29 0.66 0.02
N TYR A 30 11.39 1.28 -0.41
CA TYR A 30 12.68 0.64 -0.66
C TYR A 30 13.79 1.48 -0.05
N LEU A 31 14.17 1.16 1.19
CA LEU A 31 15.27 1.87 1.82
C LEU A 31 16.54 1.04 1.88
N GLN A 32 16.51 -0.22 2.31
CA GLN A 32 17.77 -0.95 2.54
C GLN A 32 17.71 -2.49 2.39
N CYS A 33 16.54 -3.10 2.17
CA CYS A 33 16.37 -4.56 2.17
C CYS A 33 15.28 -5.03 1.19
N LYS A 34 15.23 -6.34 0.96
CA LYS A 34 14.21 -6.95 0.08
C LYS A 34 12.88 -7.09 0.83
N PRO A 35 11.72 -6.78 0.20
CA PRO A 35 10.41 -7.10 0.76
C PRO A 35 10.32 -8.55 1.27
N PRO A 36 9.63 -8.81 2.39
CA PRO A 36 8.76 -7.91 3.17
C PRO A 36 9.49 -7.09 4.24
N CYS A 37 10.76 -6.71 4.01
CA CYS A 37 11.53 -5.85 4.90
C CYS A 37 11.47 -4.37 4.49
N TRP A 38 11.43 -3.48 5.48
CA TRP A 38 11.56 -2.03 5.29
C TRP A 38 12.56 -1.45 6.31
N ASP A 39 13.72 -0.99 5.83
CA ASP A 39 14.77 -0.38 6.67
C ASP A 39 15.22 -1.26 7.86
N GLY A 40 15.17 -2.60 7.71
CA GLY A 40 15.48 -3.56 8.77
C GLY A 40 14.29 -3.95 9.64
N ILE A 41 13.12 -3.34 9.44
CA ILE A 41 11.84 -3.74 10.04
C ILE A 41 11.26 -4.93 9.26
N ILE A 42 11.15 -6.08 9.92
CA ILE A 42 10.76 -7.37 9.32
C ILE A 42 9.59 -7.96 10.12
N PRO A 43 8.40 -8.14 9.51
CA PRO A 43 7.30 -8.85 10.13
C PRO A 43 7.68 -10.28 10.55
N GLY A 44 7.36 -10.65 11.78
CA GLY A 44 7.66 -11.93 12.41
C GLY A 44 8.97 -11.97 13.19
N GLU A 45 9.80 -10.92 13.07
CA GLU A 45 11.13 -10.87 13.69
C GLU A 45 11.33 -9.62 14.56
N THR A 46 10.86 -8.46 14.08
CA THR A 46 11.08 -7.17 14.75
C THR A 46 10.09 -6.94 15.89
N ASN A 47 10.55 -6.35 17.00
CA ASN A 47 9.70 -5.93 18.13
C ASN A 47 9.43 -4.42 18.14
N SER A 48 8.52 -3.97 19.02
CA SER A 48 8.10 -2.56 19.04
C SER A 48 9.24 -1.59 19.36
N ALA A 49 10.13 -1.95 20.29
CA ALA A 49 11.27 -1.13 20.68
C ALA A 49 12.23 -0.88 19.51
N HIS A 50 12.51 -1.89 18.70
CA HIS A 50 13.38 -1.75 17.52
C HIS A 50 12.72 -0.95 16.40
N VAL A 51 11.40 -1.07 16.21
CA VAL A 51 10.65 -0.19 15.30
C VAL A 51 10.82 1.28 15.71
N LEU A 52 10.65 1.60 17.00
CA LEU A 52 10.82 2.97 17.49
C LEU A 52 12.23 3.50 17.24
N GLU A 53 13.27 2.71 17.51
CA GLU A 53 14.68 3.08 17.25
C GLU A 53 14.92 3.44 15.76
N ILE A 54 14.37 2.64 14.84
CA ILE A 54 14.46 2.90 13.40
C ILE A 54 13.70 4.19 13.04
N LEU A 55 12.48 4.38 13.53
CA LEU A 55 11.69 5.59 13.25
C LEU A 55 12.34 6.86 13.80
N GLU A 56 13.01 6.80 14.96
CA GLU A 56 13.75 7.92 15.57
C GLU A 56 15.01 8.31 14.79
N SER A 57 15.59 7.41 14.00
CA SER A 57 16.82 7.65 13.24
C SER A 57 16.58 7.88 11.74
N ASN A 58 15.41 7.49 11.23
CA ASN A 58 15.05 7.58 9.83
C ASN A 58 14.68 9.03 9.44
N LYS A 59 15.43 9.61 8.50
CA LYS A 59 15.27 11.01 8.04
C LYS A 59 14.02 11.25 7.18
N GLU A 60 13.40 10.19 6.67
CA GLU A 60 12.21 10.29 5.85
C GLU A 60 10.93 10.24 6.69
N VAL A 61 11.03 9.90 7.98
CA VAL A 61 9.93 9.90 8.95
C VAL A 61 9.79 11.27 9.61
N ASP A 62 8.57 11.78 9.71
CA ASP A 62 8.26 12.93 10.58
C ASP A 62 8.17 12.43 12.03
N GLN A 63 9.28 12.59 12.74
CA GLN A 63 9.46 12.12 14.12
C GLN A 63 8.41 12.68 15.10
N THR A 64 7.80 13.84 14.78
CA THR A 64 6.77 14.43 15.64
C THR A 64 5.42 13.74 15.53
N THR A 65 5.27 12.82 14.57
CA THR A 65 4.02 12.10 14.28
C THR A 65 4.05 10.65 14.73
N VAL A 66 5.16 10.19 15.29
CA VAL A 66 5.30 8.83 15.80
C VAL A 66 4.39 8.68 17.03
N GLU A 67 3.42 7.79 16.96
CA GLU A 67 2.44 7.53 18.01
C GLU A 67 2.28 6.04 18.24
N GLN A 68 2.36 5.61 19.50
CA GLN A 68 1.99 4.27 19.92
C GLN A 68 0.57 4.32 20.50
N SER A 69 -0.31 3.43 20.04
CA SER A 69 -1.70 3.38 20.51
C SER A 69 -2.26 1.96 20.49
N TYR A 70 -3.51 1.82 20.95
CA TYR A 70 -4.23 0.56 21.03
C TYR A 70 -5.59 0.67 20.34
N ALA A 71 -5.84 -0.19 19.35
CA ALA A 71 -7.04 -0.18 18.52
C ALA A 71 -7.81 -1.51 18.62
N SER A 72 -8.76 -1.58 19.55
CA SER A 72 -9.49 -2.83 19.89
C SER A 72 -10.31 -3.46 18.77
N HIS A 73 -10.61 -2.70 17.70
CA HIS A 73 -11.42 -3.12 16.55
C HIS A 73 -10.59 -3.64 15.38
N LEU A 74 -9.26 -3.56 15.45
CA LEU A 74 -8.35 -4.06 14.43
C LEU A 74 -7.93 -5.51 14.73
N LEU A 75 -7.43 -6.20 13.70
CA LEU A 75 -6.96 -7.58 13.81
C LEU A 75 -5.82 -7.69 14.84
N PHE A 76 -4.86 -6.76 14.76
CA PHE A 76 -3.77 -6.57 15.69
C PHE A 76 -3.97 -5.24 16.40
N LYS A 77 -3.94 -5.26 17.72
CA LYS A 77 -4.47 -4.15 18.51
C LYS A 77 -3.40 -3.15 18.92
N ASP A 78 -2.18 -3.62 19.15
CA ASP A 78 -1.05 -2.75 19.48
C ASP A 78 -0.47 -2.19 18.19
N ILE A 79 -0.39 -0.86 18.09
CA ILE A 79 0.02 -0.18 16.87
C ILE A 79 1.04 0.92 17.13
N ILE A 80 1.97 1.09 16.19
CA ILE A 80 2.82 2.27 16.07
C ILE A 80 2.56 2.89 14.71
N SER A 81 2.18 4.16 14.66
CA SER A 81 1.92 4.88 13.42
C SER A 81 2.81 6.10 13.26
N TRP A 82 3.14 6.46 12.03
CA TRP A 82 3.90 7.66 11.70
C TRP A 82 3.52 8.20 10.31
N LYS A 83 3.97 9.41 10.01
CA LYS A 83 3.92 10.00 8.68
C LYS A 83 5.31 10.11 8.10
N PHE A 84 5.41 10.02 6.78
CA PHE A 84 6.64 10.38 6.08
C PHE A 84 6.69 11.89 5.84
N THR A 85 7.89 12.46 5.92
CA THR A 85 8.18 13.88 5.63
C THR A 85 7.76 14.31 4.24
N ASN A 86 7.76 13.37 3.29
CA ASN A 86 7.36 13.60 1.92
C ASN A 86 5.86 13.30 1.70
N GLY A 87 5.21 12.55 2.58
CA GLY A 87 3.77 12.26 2.51
C GLY A 87 3.47 10.76 2.58
N GLY A 88 2.22 10.45 2.86
CA GLY A 88 1.79 9.10 3.20
C GLY A 88 2.09 8.74 4.66
N GLU A 89 1.70 7.51 5.01
CA GLU A 89 1.61 7.05 6.39
C GLU A 89 2.14 5.62 6.50
N GLY A 90 2.83 5.33 7.59
CA GLY A 90 3.25 4.00 7.95
C GLY A 90 2.56 3.56 9.23
N ILE A 91 2.18 2.29 9.31
CA ILE A 91 1.59 1.70 10.52
C ILE A 91 2.20 0.32 10.73
N ALA A 92 2.76 0.10 11.90
CA ALA A 92 3.25 -1.18 12.38
C ALA A 92 2.24 -1.77 13.36
N PHE A 93 1.89 -3.04 13.16
CA PHE A 93 0.89 -3.78 13.94
C PHE A 93 1.55 -4.94 14.68
N PHE A 94 1.27 -5.08 15.97
CA PHE A 94 1.94 -6.04 16.84
C PHE A 94 0.97 -7.03 17.50
N GLU A 95 1.47 -8.24 17.75
CA GLU A 95 0.86 -9.27 18.60
C GLU A 95 1.97 -9.81 19.51
N ASP A 96 1.77 -9.77 20.83
CA ASP A 96 2.77 -10.17 21.84
C ASP A 96 4.17 -9.54 21.63
N ASP A 97 4.20 -8.23 21.34
CA ASP A 97 5.41 -7.43 21.04
C ASP A 97 6.19 -7.86 19.79
N ILE A 98 5.64 -8.73 18.94
CA ILE A 98 6.23 -9.07 17.65
C ILE A 98 5.43 -8.40 16.53
N LEU A 99 6.12 -7.79 15.57
CA LEU A 99 5.53 -7.15 14.41
C LEU A 99 4.84 -8.20 13.53
N MET A 100 3.54 -8.05 13.30
CA MET A 100 2.76 -8.95 12.44
C MET A 100 2.57 -8.38 11.04
N GLU A 101 2.38 -7.06 10.94
CA GLU A 101 2.02 -6.36 9.72
C GLU A 101 2.62 -4.96 9.70
N LEU A 102 3.05 -4.52 8.52
CA LEU A 102 3.58 -3.20 8.24
C LEU A 102 2.84 -2.62 7.02
N ASP A 103 2.01 -1.61 7.29
CA ASP A 103 1.14 -0.95 6.32
C ASP A 103 1.76 0.37 5.85
N PHE A 104 1.85 0.54 4.54
CA PHE A 104 2.18 1.81 3.89
C PHE A 104 0.95 2.34 3.16
N ARG A 105 0.40 3.45 3.66
CA ARG A 105 -0.84 4.05 3.15
C ARG A 105 -0.56 5.30 2.34
N LYS A 106 -1.48 5.60 1.43
CA LYS A 106 -1.36 6.69 0.45
C LYS A 106 -0.10 6.51 -0.41
N ALA A 107 0.20 5.25 -0.76
CA ALA A 107 1.40 4.88 -1.49
C ALA A 107 1.38 5.45 -2.92
N ASN A 108 0.20 5.46 -3.56
CA ASN A 108 -0.09 6.06 -4.87
C ASN A 108 0.94 5.69 -5.97
N TYR A 109 1.38 4.43 -5.94
CA TYR A 109 2.15 3.81 -7.01
C TYR A 109 1.20 3.27 -8.08
N SER A 110 1.60 3.29 -9.35
CA SER A 110 0.91 2.49 -10.35
C SER A 110 1.10 1.01 -10.05
N LEU A 111 0.07 0.21 -10.35
CA LEU A 111 0.11 -1.23 -10.19
C LEU A 111 1.26 -1.86 -10.99
N GLU A 112 1.52 -1.37 -12.21
CA GLU A 112 2.63 -1.85 -13.04
C GLU A 112 4.00 -1.64 -12.41
N ASN A 113 4.22 -0.50 -11.72
CA ASN A 113 5.48 -0.26 -11.03
C ASN A 113 5.71 -1.30 -9.93
N LEU A 114 4.67 -1.59 -9.15
CA LEU A 114 4.75 -2.58 -8.07
C LEU A 114 4.85 -4.02 -8.59
N ILE A 115 4.18 -4.36 -9.69
CA ILE A 115 4.31 -5.68 -10.33
C ILE A 115 5.70 -5.86 -10.96
N THR A 116 6.27 -4.80 -11.53
CA THR A 116 7.64 -4.85 -12.07
C THR A 116 8.66 -5.14 -10.96
N GLU A 117 8.45 -4.55 -9.79
CA GLU A 117 9.36 -4.68 -8.66
C GLU A 117 9.14 -5.98 -7.86
N PHE A 118 7.89 -6.28 -7.52
CA PHE A 118 7.52 -7.45 -6.71
C PHE A 118 7.24 -8.69 -7.54
N GLY A 119 7.24 -8.64 -8.87
CA GLY A 119 6.83 -9.72 -9.75
C GLY A 119 5.31 -9.83 -9.89
N ASN A 120 4.81 -10.99 -10.31
CA ASN A 120 3.37 -11.22 -10.40
C ASN A 120 2.80 -11.69 -9.05
N PRO A 121 1.64 -11.19 -8.62
CA PRO A 121 0.90 -11.77 -7.51
C PRO A 121 0.38 -13.16 -7.88
N GLU A 122 0.12 -14.02 -6.91
CA GLU A 122 -0.47 -15.34 -7.18
C GLU A 122 -2.00 -15.24 -7.27
N TYR A 123 -2.62 -14.37 -6.48
CA TYR A 123 -4.07 -14.22 -6.41
C TYR A 123 -4.54 -12.78 -6.39
N VAL A 124 -5.78 -12.60 -6.85
CA VAL A 124 -6.60 -11.41 -6.69
C VAL A 124 -7.87 -11.75 -5.92
N ILE A 125 -8.26 -10.87 -5.01
CA ILE A 125 -9.49 -10.96 -4.22
C ILE A 125 -10.27 -9.68 -4.41
N LEU A 126 -11.57 -9.82 -4.69
CA LEU A 126 -12.48 -8.71 -4.93
C LEU A 126 -13.45 -8.67 -3.74
N THR A 127 -13.55 -7.52 -3.08
CA THR A 127 -14.42 -7.37 -1.91
C THR A 127 -15.29 -6.12 -2.02
N PRO A 128 -16.59 -6.17 -1.64
CA PRO A 128 -17.43 -4.98 -1.64
C PRO A 128 -16.82 -3.90 -0.75
N TYR A 129 -16.87 -2.65 -1.20
CA TYR A 129 -16.44 -1.51 -0.40
C TYR A 129 -17.62 -0.60 -0.08
N TRP A 130 -17.88 0.43 -0.90
CA TRP A 130 -18.97 1.37 -0.67
C TRP A 130 -19.72 1.70 -1.96
N GLY A 131 -21.04 1.56 -1.95
CA GLY A 131 -21.87 1.81 -3.13
C GLY A 131 -21.46 0.94 -4.32
N SER A 132 -21.03 1.58 -5.41
CA SER A 132 -20.55 0.90 -6.62
C SER A 132 -19.03 0.72 -6.65
N GLU A 133 -18.35 0.78 -5.50
CA GLU A 133 -16.91 0.61 -5.40
C GLU A 133 -16.54 -0.78 -4.90
N ILE A 134 -15.42 -1.30 -5.41
CA ILE A 134 -14.87 -2.59 -5.05
C ILE A 134 -13.42 -2.42 -4.61
N ASN A 135 -13.07 -3.12 -3.54
CA ASN A 135 -11.69 -3.29 -3.11
C ASN A 135 -11.06 -4.44 -3.89
N LEU A 136 -9.87 -4.18 -4.43
CA LEU A 136 -9.01 -5.18 -5.05
C LEU A 136 -7.85 -5.43 -4.11
N TRP A 137 -7.57 -6.70 -3.86
CA TRP A 137 -6.45 -7.16 -3.05
C TRP A 137 -5.61 -8.10 -3.91
N LEU A 138 -4.34 -7.78 -4.13
CA LEU A 138 -3.41 -8.64 -4.86
C LEU A 138 -2.40 -9.20 -3.88
N THR A 139 -2.33 -10.53 -3.80
CA THR A 139 -1.53 -11.23 -2.80
C THR A 139 -0.25 -11.75 -3.44
N PHE A 140 0.88 -11.58 -2.76
CA PHE A 140 2.19 -12.17 -3.06
C PHE A 140 2.58 -13.07 -1.88
N ARG A 141 1.91 -14.21 -1.75
CA ARG A 141 1.93 -15.08 -0.57
C ARG A 141 3.34 -15.51 -0.21
N GLU A 142 4.14 -15.90 -1.19
CA GLU A 142 5.53 -16.34 -0.96
C GLU A 142 6.45 -15.20 -0.51
N LYS A 143 6.05 -13.95 -0.74
CA LYS A 143 6.82 -12.76 -0.39
C LYS A 143 6.27 -12.01 0.82
N GLY A 144 5.13 -12.42 1.38
CA GLY A 144 4.48 -11.70 2.47
C GLY A 144 4.06 -10.28 2.09
N ILE A 145 3.58 -10.06 0.85
CA ILE A 145 3.14 -8.74 0.38
C ILE A 145 1.66 -8.79 -0.02
N LEU A 146 0.92 -7.74 0.33
CA LEU A 146 -0.46 -7.52 -0.06
C LEU A 146 -0.59 -6.10 -0.62
N LEU A 147 -1.15 -5.98 -1.82
CA LEU A 147 -1.47 -4.69 -2.43
C LEU A 147 -2.96 -4.45 -2.35
N ASN A 148 -3.37 -3.21 -2.07
CA ASN A 148 -4.78 -2.85 -2.06
C ASN A 148 -5.05 -1.50 -2.73
N TYR A 149 -6.18 -1.48 -3.45
CA TYR A 149 -6.78 -0.27 -4.00
C TYR A 149 -8.27 -0.44 -4.25
N VAL A 150 -8.94 0.69 -4.44
CA VAL A 150 -10.38 0.76 -4.70
C VAL A 150 -10.60 1.13 -6.16
N LYS A 151 -11.60 0.52 -6.80
CA LYS A 151 -12.05 0.88 -8.14
C LYS A 151 -13.56 1.03 -8.18
N LYS A 152 -14.04 2.00 -8.97
CA LYS A 152 -15.46 2.13 -9.28
C LYS A 152 -15.85 1.08 -10.33
N MET A 153 -16.87 0.29 -10.02
CA MET A 153 -17.41 -0.72 -10.92
C MET A 153 -18.12 -0.05 -12.11
N LYS A 154 -17.81 -0.52 -13.31
CA LYS A 154 -18.53 -0.16 -14.55
C LYS A 154 -19.65 -1.16 -14.87
N SER A 155 -19.55 -2.36 -14.31
CA SER A 155 -20.49 -3.48 -14.43
C SER A 155 -20.66 -4.13 -13.06
N GLU A 156 -21.82 -4.74 -12.81
CA GLU A 156 -22.08 -5.48 -11.57
C GLU A 156 -21.31 -6.81 -11.47
N THR A 157 -20.79 -7.30 -12.61
CA THR A 157 -20.23 -8.65 -12.69
C THR A 157 -18.73 -8.69 -12.98
N VAL A 158 -18.15 -7.60 -13.48
CA VAL A 158 -16.74 -7.56 -13.88
C VAL A 158 -16.07 -6.26 -13.45
N VAL A 159 -14.82 -6.38 -13.02
CA VAL A 159 -13.91 -5.25 -12.83
C VAL A 159 -12.75 -5.38 -13.81
N LYS A 160 -12.37 -4.28 -14.44
CA LYS A 160 -11.14 -4.24 -15.25
C LYS A 160 -9.98 -3.82 -14.37
N ILE A 161 -8.88 -4.55 -14.41
CA ILE A 161 -7.61 -4.22 -13.76
C ILE A 161 -6.68 -3.66 -14.83
N ASP A 162 -6.20 -2.44 -14.62
CA ASP A 162 -5.35 -1.73 -15.57
C ASP A 162 -3.95 -1.47 -14.95
N PRO A 163 -2.87 -1.44 -15.76
CA PRO A 163 -1.51 -1.24 -15.26
C PRO A 163 -1.31 0.11 -14.55
N ASP A 164 -2.10 1.11 -14.91
CA ASP A 164 -2.09 2.46 -14.34
C ASP A 164 -2.99 2.62 -13.10
N ASP A 165 -3.66 1.55 -12.66
CA ASP A 165 -4.42 1.56 -11.40
C ASP A 165 -3.52 2.00 -10.23
N GLN A 166 -4.02 2.92 -9.41
CA GLN A 166 -3.25 3.51 -8.31
C GLN A 166 -3.40 2.68 -7.04
N VAL A 167 -2.32 2.04 -6.62
CA VAL A 167 -2.25 1.29 -5.37
C VAL A 167 -2.23 2.25 -4.19
N THR A 168 -3.24 2.16 -3.32
CA THR A 168 -3.36 3.06 -2.16
C THR A 168 -2.61 2.51 -0.95
N ASN A 169 -2.54 1.19 -0.82
CA ASN A 169 -1.93 0.51 0.32
C ASN A 169 -0.98 -0.59 -0.16
N VAL A 170 0.20 -0.64 0.45
CA VAL A 170 1.15 -1.74 0.35
C VAL A 170 1.37 -2.27 1.75
N THR A 171 1.17 -3.56 1.94
CA THR A 171 1.26 -4.21 3.25
C THR A 171 2.32 -5.29 3.19
N TYR A 172 3.26 -5.28 4.12
CA TYR A 172 4.19 -6.37 4.39
C TYR A 172 3.72 -7.13 5.61
N PHE A 173 3.70 -8.45 5.57
CA PHE A 173 3.15 -9.25 6.67
C PHE A 173 3.95 -10.52 6.94
N TYR A 174 3.88 -10.98 8.19
CA TYR A 174 4.45 -12.25 8.60
C TYR A 174 3.61 -13.39 8.01
N SER A 175 4.24 -14.31 7.28
CA SER A 175 3.51 -15.40 6.59
C SER A 175 2.68 -16.29 7.53
N GLY A 176 3.06 -16.40 8.81
CA GLY A 176 2.30 -17.13 9.81
C GLY A 176 0.92 -16.53 10.16
N VAL A 177 0.67 -15.26 9.82
CA VAL A 177 -0.64 -14.60 10.03
C VAL A 177 -1.47 -14.43 8.76
N GLU A 178 -1.00 -14.94 7.62
CA GLU A 178 -1.68 -14.79 6.33
C GLU A 178 -3.17 -15.17 6.40
N GLN A 179 -3.48 -16.34 6.96
CA GLN A 179 -4.86 -16.82 7.05
C GLN A 179 -5.74 -15.86 7.88
N LYS A 180 -5.21 -15.29 8.98
CA LYS A 180 -5.92 -14.29 9.80
C LYS A 180 -6.21 -13.03 8.98
N ILE A 181 -5.23 -12.55 8.19
CA ILE A 181 -5.39 -11.38 7.31
C ILE A 181 -6.44 -11.66 6.24
N LEU A 182 -6.37 -12.80 5.55
CA LEU A 182 -7.35 -13.20 4.53
C LEU A 182 -8.77 -13.30 5.11
N GLU A 183 -8.92 -13.87 6.31
CA GLU A 183 -10.19 -13.92 7.02
C GLU A 183 -10.74 -12.54 7.35
N TYR A 184 -9.87 -11.62 7.75
CA TYR A 184 -10.24 -10.24 8.07
C TYR A 184 -10.70 -9.47 6.82
N ILE A 185 -9.87 -9.42 5.76
CA ILE A 185 -10.19 -8.62 4.55
C ILE A 185 -11.39 -9.19 3.78
N THR A 186 -11.63 -10.50 3.85
CA THR A 186 -12.78 -11.14 3.19
C THR A 186 -14.04 -11.18 4.04
N HIS A 187 -14.00 -10.70 5.29
CA HIS A 187 -15.13 -10.82 6.21
C HIS A 187 -16.44 -10.28 5.62
N SER A 188 -16.40 -9.08 5.01
CA SER A 188 -17.57 -8.45 4.38
C SER A 188 -18.05 -9.26 3.17
N SER A 189 -17.16 -9.68 2.27
CA SER A 189 -17.48 -10.51 1.10
C SER A 189 -18.11 -11.84 1.48
N ARG A 190 -17.56 -12.52 2.49
CA ARG A 190 -18.10 -13.79 2.97
C ARG A 190 -19.52 -13.63 3.48
N LYS A 191 -19.79 -12.55 4.22
CA LYS A 191 -21.14 -12.23 4.72
C LYS A 191 -22.09 -11.81 3.59
N PHE A 192 -21.60 -11.07 2.60
CA PHE A 192 -22.41 -10.53 1.51
C PHE A 192 -22.72 -11.57 0.42
N TYR A 193 -21.71 -12.30 -0.05
CA TYR A 193 -21.85 -13.31 -1.11
C TYR A 193 -22.13 -14.72 -0.59
N GLY A 194 -21.97 -14.98 0.71
CA GLY A 194 -22.11 -16.33 1.29
C GLY A 194 -21.00 -17.29 0.84
N LYS A 195 -19.85 -16.76 0.41
CA LYS A 195 -18.73 -17.54 -0.12
C LYS A 195 -17.66 -17.82 0.93
N GLN A 196 -16.95 -18.92 0.75
CA GLN A 196 -15.74 -19.27 1.50
C GLN A 196 -14.52 -18.57 0.88
N ILE A 197 -13.44 -18.42 1.66
CA ILE A 197 -12.21 -17.71 1.23
C ILE A 197 -11.63 -18.29 -0.07
N ASN A 198 -11.57 -19.61 -0.17
CA ASN A 198 -11.06 -20.31 -1.36
C ASN A 198 -11.91 -20.06 -2.63
N GLN A 199 -13.15 -19.63 -2.49
CA GLN A 199 -14.01 -19.24 -3.62
C GLN A 199 -13.82 -17.77 -4.02
N LEU A 200 -13.29 -16.95 -3.12
CA LEU A 200 -12.98 -15.53 -3.33
C LEU A 200 -11.56 -15.32 -3.89
N LEU A 201 -10.63 -16.26 -3.62
CA LEU A 201 -9.29 -16.29 -4.19
C LEU A 201 -9.37 -16.66 -5.67
N GLN A 202 -9.03 -15.71 -6.55
CA GLN A 202 -8.92 -15.93 -7.98
C GLN A 202 -7.46 -15.88 -8.41
N GLN A 203 -7.02 -16.82 -9.24
CA GLN A 203 -5.65 -16.80 -9.74
C GLN A 203 -5.42 -15.54 -10.58
N TRP A 204 -4.29 -14.87 -10.35
CA TRP A 204 -3.89 -13.73 -11.17
C TRP A 204 -3.54 -14.20 -12.58
N ASN A 205 -4.23 -13.63 -13.58
CA ASN A 205 -4.03 -13.95 -15.00
C ASN A 205 -3.46 -12.76 -15.80
N GLY A 206 -2.94 -11.75 -15.11
CA GLY A 206 -2.51 -10.48 -15.69
C GLY A 206 -3.60 -9.41 -15.67
N TYR A 207 -3.30 -8.28 -16.32
CA TYR A 207 -4.24 -7.17 -16.51
C TYR A 207 -5.44 -7.58 -17.38
N GLY A 208 -6.60 -6.96 -17.16
CA GLY A 208 -7.81 -7.26 -17.91
C GLY A 208 -9.05 -7.37 -17.03
N GLU A 209 -10.10 -8.00 -17.56
CA GLU A 209 -11.35 -8.20 -16.85
C GLU A 209 -11.25 -9.37 -15.87
N VAL A 210 -11.77 -9.17 -14.67
CA VAL A 210 -11.88 -10.19 -13.62
C VAL A 210 -13.33 -10.23 -13.14
N ASP A 211 -13.88 -11.43 -13.07
CA ASP A 211 -15.25 -11.65 -12.59
C ASP A 211 -15.37 -11.37 -11.10
N ILE A 212 -16.44 -10.70 -10.72
CA ILE A 212 -16.84 -10.53 -9.32
C ILE A 212 -17.51 -11.84 -8.90
N ARG A 213 -16.83 -12.60 -8.04
CA ARG A 213 -17.31 -13.88 -7.52
C ARG A 213 -17.94 -13.68 -6.15
#